data_AF-A0A4R4PFX7-F1
#
_entry.id   AF-A0A4R4PFX7-F1
#
_cell.length_a   1.000
_cell.length_b   1.000
_cell.length_c   1.000
_cell.angle_alpha   90.00
_cell.angle_beta   90.00
_cell.angle_gamma   90.00
#
_symmetry.space_group_name_H-M   'P 1'
#
loop_
_entity.id
_entity.type
_entity.pdbx_description
1 polymer ?
#
loop_
_entity_poly.entity_id
_entity_poly.type
_entity_poly.pdbx_seq_one_letter_code
_entity_poly.pdbx_strand_id
1 'polypeptide(L)'
;MNLLNHVPTLLRRWRAIVVLGTLGTVLGALATSAAVPQYQATTTLFVSLQTTEDTVTLNEGNSFALARVRSYAQAVSSPEVTAPVVESLDLDMTPAQLGDAISTEVPLDTVLLRISVTDTKPSRAARISDALADRFTEVIAEIERPVGSESSPVRLSIIEPAAVPSAPTSPSLTLNLVLGLMGGLALGVGFAVARESRDSSVRGRRDLTDFLGVSLPEGSVPPVLGSIPYDARASEHPIANQENAFGPRTEAFRQLCTTLRFLDVDRTPKIIAVTSALPNEGKSSIAINLAAALSELGSSVCLVDADLRRPCLGRTLGLVQDAGLTTLMIGQATVDEVLQSTESFSVLTSGVIPPNPAEMLASAQYRAVLRDLADGFDHVVVDTPPVLPLADVPAMAPALDGYLLVVRHGRTRRGQVADVVRALQRTPTTVLGSILNMVPLKGQSEYYGYEYVASREAQRRLPLRLLGRLRQRRRSADDAVGT
;
A
#
# COMPACT_ATOMS: atom_id res chain seq x y z
N MET A 1 -5.15 1.54 14.66
CA MET A 1 -4.75 1.60 13.24
C MET A 1 -3.59 0.62 13.05
N ASN A 2 -3.87 -0.61 12.58
CA ASN A 2 -2.89 -1.70 12.57
C ASN A 2 -1.82 -1.48 11.48
N LEU A 3 -0.57 -1.21 11.89
CA LEU A 3 0.60 -1.08 11.01
C LEU A 3 0.83 -2.32 10.12
N LEU A 4 0.38 -3.49 10.56
CA LEU A 4 0.48 -4.76 9.82
C LEU A 4 -0.30 -4.77 8.50
N ASN A 5 -1.37 -3.97 8.38
CA ASN A 5 -2.16 -3.90 7.14
C ASN A 5 -1.46 -3.16 5.99
N HIS A 6 -0.34 -2.47 6.27
CA HIS A 6 0.43 -1.71 5.27
C HIS A 6 1.70 -2.42 4.80
N VAL A 7 2.04 -3.58 5.33
CA VAL A 7 3.19 -4.38 4.86
C VAL A 7 3.07 -4.76 3.37
N PRO A 8 1.90 -5.21 2.85
CA PRO A 8 1.77 -5.52 1.44
C PRO A 8 1.88 -4.29 0.54
N THR A 9 1.53 -3.11 1.06
CA THR A 9 1.48 -1.85 0.32
C THR A 9 2.90 -1.28 0.16
N LEU A 10 3.72 -1.41 1.20
CA LEU A 10 5.16 -1.13 1.17
C LEU A 10 5.89 -2.04 0.17
N LEU A 11 5.59 -3.35 0.18
CA LEU A 11 6.21 -4.31 -0.73
C LEU A 11 5.84 -4.11 -2.20
N ARG A 12 4.64 -3.60 -2.52
CA ARG A 12 4.26 -3.29 -3.91
C ARG A 12 4.92 -2.02 -4.45
N ARG A 13 5.24 -1.07 -3.58
CA ARG A 13 5.73 0.26 -3.95
C ARG A 13 7.18 0.51 -3.51
N TRP A 14 7.92 -0.56 -3.20
CA TRP A 14 9.31 -0.52 -2.77
C TRP A 14 10.19 0.32 -3.71
N ARG A 15 9.93 0.27 -5.03
CA ARG A 15 10.63 1.09 -6.03
C ARG A 15 10.51 2.58 -5.77
N ALA A 16 9.33 3.07 -5.39
CA ALA A 16 9.12 4.49 -5.09
C ALA A 16 9.86 4.91 -3.81
N ILE A 17 9.87 4.02 -2.80
CA ILE A 17 10.58 4.24 -1.53
C ILE A 17 12.09 4.31 -1.78
N VAL A 18 12.62 3.36 -2.57
CA VAL A 18 14.05 3.34 -2.94
C VAL A 18 14.43 4.58 -3.76
N VAL A 19 13.64 4.94 -4.77
CA VAL A 19 13.91 6.14 -5.58
C VAL A 19 13.95 7.39 -4.71
N LEU A 20 12.98 7.59 -3.83
CA LEU A 20 12.94 8.77 -2.95
C LEU A 20 14.05 8.73 -1.89
N GLY A 21 14.41 7.56 -1.37
CA GLY A 21 15.58 7.37 -0.51
C GLY A 21 16.88 7.77 -1.22
N THR A 22 17.11 7.25 -2.43
CA THR A 22 18.30 7.60 -3.23
C THR A 22 18.36 9.08 -3.59
N LEU A 23 17.21 9.68 -3.94
CA LEU A 23 17.13 11.12 -4.22
C LEU A 23 17.47 11.95 -2.98
N GLY A 24 16.98 11.54 -1.80
CA GLY A 24 17.31 12.18 -0.53
C GLY A 24 18.81 12.11 -0.21
N THR A 25 19.45 10.96 -0.46
CA THR A 25 20.91 10.82 -0.30
C THR A 25 21.69 11.70 -1.27
N VAL A 26 21.28 11.77 -2.55
CA VAL A 26 21.90 12.64 -3.56
C VAL A 26 21.77 14.11 -3.15
N LEU A 27 20.60 14.53 -2.65
CA LEU A 27 20.41 15.89 -2.13
C LEU A 27 21.31 16.18 -0.93
N GLY A 28 21.48 15.23 -0.01
CA GLY A 28 22.41 15.35 1.12
C GLY A 28 23.87 15.50 0.67
N ALA A 29 24.29 14.73 -0.35
CA ALA A 29 25.62 14.84 -0.94
C ALA A 29 25.84 16.21 -1.62
N LEU A 30 24.86 16.65 -2.41
CA LEU A 30 24.90 17.95 -3.09
C LEU A 30 24.95 19.11 -2.09
N ALA A 31 24.12 19.09 -1.05
CA ALA A 31 24.14 20.08 0.01
C ALA A 31 25.49 20.13 0.73
N THR A 32 26.12 18.98 0.96
CA THR A 32 27.47 18.89 1.54
C THR A 32 28.52 19.48 0.60
N SER A 33 28.44 19.20 -0.70
CA SER A 33 29.40 19.71 -1.69
C SER A 33 29.28 21.21 -1.96
N ALA A 34 28.10 21.79 -1.74
CA ALA A 34 27.84 23.21 -1.95
C ALA A 34 28.19 24.07 -0.72
N ALA A 35 28.29 23.47 0.47
CA ALA A 35 28.61 24.17 1.71
C ALA A 35 30.12 24.43 1.82
N VAL A 36 30.47 25.57 2.42
CA VAL A 36 31.87 25.96 2.65
C VAL A 36 32.48 25.05 3.72
N PRO A 37 33.62 24.38 3.45
CA PRO A 37 34.26 23.53 4.43
C PRO A 37 34.86 24.36 5.57
N GLN A 38 34.67 23.90 6.80
CA GLN A 38 35.24 24.46 8.01
C GLN A 38 36.22 23.46 8.62
N TYR A 39 37.37 23.96 9.05
CA TYR A 39 38.47 23.20 9.62
C TYR A 39 38.72 23.68 11.05
N GLN A 40 38.89 22.74 11.97
CA GLN A 40 39.17 23.03 13.36
C GLN A 40 40.61 22.60 13.69
N ALA A 41 41.38 23.50 14.29
CA ALA A 41 42.70 23.20 14.82
C ALA A 41 42.72 23.44 16.32
N THR A 42 43.42 22.60 17.08
CA THR A 42 43.38 22.61 18.54
C THR A 42 44.79 22.67 19.13
N THR A 43 45.02 23.62 20.03
CA THR A 43 46.23 23.72 20.86
C THR A 43 45.89 23.34 22.31
N THR A 44 46.73 22.51 22.94
CA THR A 44 46.52 22.05 24.32
C THR A 44 47.51 22.72 25.29
N LEU A 45 46.97 23.43 26.28
CA LEU A 45 47.71 24.08 27.37
C LEU A 45 47.63 23.27 28.66
N PHE A 46 48.73 23.20 29.41
CA PHE A 46 48.81 22.72 30.78
C PHE A 46 48.88 23.87 31.76
N VAL A 47 48.05 23.84 32.79
CA VAL A 47 48.13 24.79 33.91
C VAL A 47 48.91 24.16 35.05
N SER A 48 50.05 24.76 35.39
CA SER A 48 50.92 24.33 36.49
C SER A 48 51.10 25.45 37.51
N LEU A 49 51.25 25.09 38.78
CA LEU A 49 51.58 26.02 39.85
C LEU A 49 53.10 26.02 40.10
N GLN A 50 53.66 27.20 40.26
CA GLN A 50 55.04 27.38 40.73
C GLN A 50 54.99 27.55 42.26
N THR A 51 55.16 26.47 43.01
CA THR A 51 55.28 26.51 44.48
C THR A 51 56.73 26.26 44.91
N THR A 52 57.21 27.07 45.86
CA THR A 52 58.49 26.87 46.53
C THR A 52 58.26 26.00 47.77
N GLU A 53 58.75 24.76 47.73
CA GLU A 53 58.99 23.83 48.85
C GLU A 53 57.92 23.73 49.96
N ASP A 54 56.81 22.98 49.72
CA ASP A 54 56.10 22.22 50.79
C ASP A 54 55.03 21.26 50.21
N THR A 55 55.15 19.95 50.47
CA THR A 55 54.27 18.89 49.92
C THR A 55 52.81 18.92 50.42
N VAL A 56 52.54 19.55 51.58
CA VAL A 56 51.17 19.67 52.14
C VAL A 56 50.32 20.69 51.35
N THR A 57 50.96 21.62 50.64
CA THR A 57 50.28 22.63 49.80
C THR A 57 49.86 22.11 48.41
N LEU A 58 50.25 20.88 48.04
CA LEU A 58 50.03 20.35 46.68
C LEU A 58 48.57 19.98 46.39
N ASN A 59 47.83 19.45 47.38
CA ASN A 59 46.42 19.07 47.17
C ASN A 59 45.50 20.29 47.12
N GLU A 60 45.78 21.31 47.93
CA GLU A 60 45.12 22.62 47.86
C GLU A 60 45.49 23.34 46.55
N GLY A 61 46.75 23.22 46.11
CA GLY A 61 47.21 23.72 44.82
C GLY A 61 46.47 23.08 43.63
N ASN A 62 46.23 21.77 43.66
CA ASN A 62 45.51 21.11 42.56
C ASN A 62 44.05 21.60 42.44
N SER A 63 43.34 21.75 43.56
CA SER A 63 41.97 22.29 43.53
C SER A 63 41.92 23.77 43.11
N PHE A 64 42.93 24.55 43.48
CA PHE A 64 43.12 25.93 43.01
C PHE A 64 43.38 25.99 41.49
N ALA A 65 44.27 25.15 40.97
CA ALA A 65 44.56 25.08 39.53
C ALA A 65 43.31 24.70 38.73
N LEU A 66 42.56 23.68 39.17
CA LEU A 66 41.31 23.25 38.54
C LEU A 66 40.23 24.35 38.52
N ALA A 67 40.11 25.14 39.60
CA ALA A 67 39.19 26.27 39.65
C ALA A 67 39.61 27.39 38.68
N ARG A 68 40.91 27.67 38.57
CA ARG A 68 41.47 28.70 37.69
C ARG A 68 41.37 28.35 36.21
N VAL A 69 41.61 27.09 35.83
CA VAL A 69 41.51 26.62 34.43
C VAL A 69 40.13 26.94 33.83
N ARG A 70 39.06 26.80 34.62
CA ARG A 70 37.69 27.11 34.17
C ARG A 70 37.49 28.61 33.93
N SER A 71 38.02 29.47 34.79
CA SER A 71 37.96 30.93 34.60
C SER A 71 38.82 31.38 33.42
N TYR A 72 40.00 30.78 33.25
CA TYR A 72 40.90 31.02 32.12
C TYR A 72 40.25 30.63 30.79
N ALA A 73 39.53 29.51 30.72
CA ALA A 73 38.81 29.11 29.52
C ALA A 73 37.87 30.21 28.99
N GLN A 74 37.21 30.96 29.88
CA GLN A 74 36.33 32.06 29.49
C GLN A 74 37.08 33.31 29.02
N ALA A 75 38.33 33.50 29.47
CA ALA A 75 39.14 34.66 29.13
C ALA A 75 39.84 34.53 27.75
N VAL A 76 39.97 33.32 27.20
CA VAL A 76 40.61 33.08 25.89
C VAL A 76 39.92 33.85 24.77
N SER A 77 38.59 33.95 24.78
CA SER A 77 37.82 34.67 23.76
C SER A 77 37.72 36.18 24.02
N SER A 78 38.43 36.71 25.01
CA SER A 78 38.37 38.14 25.36
C SER A 78 39.06 39.03 24.29
N PRO A 79 38.64 40.30 24.16
CA PRO A 79 39.29 41.27 23.27
C PRO A 79 40.78 41.46 23.54
N GLU A 80 41.22 41.32 24.80
CA GLU A 80 42.62 41.48 25.20
C GLU A 80 43.53 40.42 24.56
N VAL A 81 43.00 39.21 24.33
CA VAL A 81 43.72 38.11 23.71
C VAL A 81 43.51 38.09 22.19
N THR A 82 42.30 38.38 21.72
CA THR A 82 41.94 38.28 20.29
C THR A 82 42.43 39.46 19.45
N ALA A 83 42.45 40.70 19.98
CA ALA A 83 42.85 41.87 19.19
C ALA A 83 44.32 41.83 18.73
N PRO A 84 45.31 41.51 19.59
CA PRO A 84 46.70 41.38 19.16
C PRO A 84 46.92 40.25 18.16
N VAL A 85 46.13 39.17 18.22
CA VAL A 85 46.23 38.04 17.27
C VAL A 85 45.68 38.43 15.89
N VAL A 86 44.56 39.16 15.84
CA VAL A 86 44.03 39.71 14.59
C VAL A 86 45.04 40.64 13.91
N GLU A 87 45.66 41.54 14.68
CA GLU A 87 46.63 42.50 14.17
C GLU A 87 47.95 41.83 13.73
N SER A 88 48.49 40.92 14.54
CA SER A 88 49.78 40.27 14.24
C SER A 88 49.72 39.29 13.06
N LEU A 89 48.57 38.67 12.80
CA LEU A 89 48.36 37.74 11.69
C LEU A 89 47.69 38.39 10.46
N ASP A 90 47.43 39.70 10.51
CA ASP A 90 46.75 40.48 9.46
C ASP A 90 45.47 39.77 8.97
N LEU A 91 44.57 39.47 9.92
CA LEU A 91 43.34 38.72 9.62
C LEU A 91 42.23 39.63 9.10
N ASP A 92 41.56 39.20 8.02
CA ASP A 92 40.36 39.84 7.46
C ASP A 92 39.09 39.64 8.33
N MET A 93 39.18 39.82 9.65
CA MET A 93 38.06 39.67 10.59
C MET A 93 38.23 40.57 11.81
N THR A 94 37.13 40.87 12.50
CA THR A 94 37.19 41.63 13.76
C THR A 94 37.56 40.73 14.94
N PRO A 95 38.09 41.29 16.05
CA PRO A 95 38.37 40.51 17.26
C PRO A 95 37.14 39.77 17.82
N ALA A 96 35.95 40.36 17.68
CA ALA A 96 34.69 39.72 18.07
C ALA A 96 34.36 38.50 17.19
N GLN A 97 34.56 38.61 15.87
CA GLN A 97 34.37 37.48 14.95
C GLN A 97 35.37 36.35 15.21
N LEU A 98 36.59 36.68 15.60
CA LEU A 98 37.56 35.69 16.06
C LEU A 98 37.12 35.04 17.38
N GLY A 99 36.60 35.83 18.32
CA GLY A 99 36.01 35.36 19.58
C GLY A 99 34.93 34.28 19.37
N ASP A 100 34.03 34.48 18.40
CA ASP A 100 32.98 33.52 18.05
C ASP A 100 33.52 32.23 17.39
N ALA A 101 34.69 32.30 16.75
CA ALA A 101 35.33 31.16 16.09
C ALA A 101 36.17 30.29 17.07
N ILE A 102 36.36 30.75 18.30
CA ILE A 102 37.11 30.07 19.35
C ILE A 102 36.17 29.23 20.22
N SER A 103 36.55 27.98 20.44
CA SER A 103 35.90 27.09 21.39
C SER A 103 36.92 26.56 22.37
N THR A 104 36.65 26.73 23.67
CA THR A 104 37.50 26.23 24.75
C THR A 104 36.87 25.03 25.44
N GLU A 105 37.61 23.95 25.55
CA GLU A 105 37.20 22.74 26.27
C GLU A 105 38.16 22.49 27.43
N VAL A 106 37.61 22.26 28.62
CA VAL A 106 38.34 21.82 29.82
C VAL A 106 37.86 20.42 30.16
N PRO A 107 38.63 19.36 29.83
CA PRO A 107 38.24 18.00 30.17
C PRO A 107 38.05 17.83 31.67
N LEU A 108 37.07 17.01 32.06
CA LEU A 108 36.68 16.80 33.46
C LEU A 108 37.88 16.37 34.32
N ASP A 109 38.02 17.03 35.48
CA ASP A 109 39.06 16.77 36.48
C ASP A 109 40.51 16.88 35.95
N THR A 110 40.72 17.69 34.91
CA THR A 110 42.05 17.98 34.36
C THR A 110 42.41 19.46 34.45
N VAL A 111 43.72 19.73 34.54
CA VAL A 111 44.32 21.07 34.39
C VAL A 111 44.72 21.35 32.92
N LEU A 112 44.06 20.68 31.98
CA LEU A 112 44.26 20.87 30.55
C LEU A 112 43.22 21.84 30.01
N LEU A 113 43.68 22.78 29.19
CA LEU A 113 42.83 23.69 28.45
C LEU A 113 43.06 23.47 26.96
N ARG A 114 42.03 22.99 26.26
CA ARG A 114 42.05 22.84 24.81
C ARG A 114 41.42 24.07 24.18
N ILE A 115 42.19 24.77 23.38
CA ILE A 115 41.75 25.92 22.61
C ILE A 115 41.60 25.45 21.17
N SER A 116 40.38 25.54 20.64
CA SER A 116 40.09 25.14 19.26
C SER A 116 39.61 26.33 18.44
N VAL A 117 40.18 26.51 17.26
CA VAL A 117 39.82 27.59 16.33
C VAL A 117 39.24 27.00 15.05
N THR A 118 38.09 27.52 14.64
CA THR A 118 37.42 27.10 13.38
C THR A 118 37.66 28.14 12.28
N ASP A 119 38.17 27.70 11.12
CA ASP A 119 38.41 28.56 9.96
C ASP A 119 38.13 27.82 8.64
N THR A 120 37.92 28.56 7.55
CA THR A 120 37.77 28.00 6.19
C THR A 120 39.08 27.48 5.59
N LYS A 121 40.23 27.91 6.13
CA LYS A 121 41.57 27.51 5.70
C LYS A 121 42.29 26.68 6.80
N PRO A 122 42.69 25.42 6.51
CA PRO A 122 43.36 24.55 7.49
C PRO A 122 44.60 25.17 8.14
N SER A 123 45.48 25.75 7.30
CA SER A 123 46.73 26.35 7.76
C SER A 123 46.52 27.63 8.56
N ARG A 124 45.41 28.35 8.31
CA ARG A 124 45.08 29.58 9.04
C ARG A 124 44.52 29.22 10.41
N ALA A 125 43.63 28.22 10.51
CA ALA A 125 43.14 27.71 11.80
C ALA A 125 44.29 27.33 12.76
N ALA A 126 45.28 26.56 12.27
CA ALA A 126 46.42 26.16 13.10
C ALA A 126 47.26 27.34 13.59
N ARG A 127 47.59 28.29 12.69
CA ARG A 127 48.36 29.49 13.08
C ARG A 127 47.62 30.38 14.07
N ILE A 128 46.31 30.55 13.89
CA ILE A 128 45.50 31.33 14.82
C ILE A 128 45.46 30.63 16.19
N SER A 129 45.25 29.30 16.22
CA SER A 129 45.23 28.52 17.47
C SER A 129 46.55 28.65 18.25
N ASP A 130 47.68 28.50 17.57
CA ASP A 130 48.99 28.63 18.22
C ASP A 130 49.27 30.07 18.68
N ALA A 131 49.04 31.07 17.82
CA ALA A 131 49.22 32.47 18.19
C ALA A 131 48.32 32.89 19.36
N LEU A 132 47.10 32.35 19.43
CA LEU A 132 46.17 32.58 20.52
C LEU A 132 46.68 31.94 21.82
N ALA A 133 47.23 30.73 21.76
CA ALA A 133 47.81 30.05 22.92
C ALA A 133 49.05 30.78 23.46
N ASP A 134 49.91 31.30 22.57
CA ASP A 134 51.09 32.10 22.93
C ASP A 134 50.67 33.41 23.61
N ARG A 135 49.77 34.18 22.99
CA ARG A 135 49.27 35.44 23.57
C ARG A 135 48.50 35.23 24.86
N PHE A 136 47.70 34.18 24.93
CA PHE A 136 46.99 33.84 26.16
C PHE A 136 47.94 33.52 27.31
N THR A 137 49.05 32.82 27.03
CA THR A 137 50.09 32.52 28.02
C THR A 137 50.72 33.80 28.58
N GLU A 138 50.99 34.79 27.71
CA GLU A 138 51.53 36.09 28.12
C GLU A 138 50.53 36.89 28.96
N VAL A 139 49.28 37.00 28.52
CA VAL A 139 48.22 37.77 29.21
C VAL A 139 47.96 37.20 30.61
N ILE A 140 47.85 35.87 30.77
CA ILE A 140 47.64 35.27 32.09
C ILE A 140 48.87 35.44 32.99
N ALA A 141 50.08 35.39 32.44
CA ALA A 141 51.29 35.64 33.20
C ALA A 141 51.37 37.09 33.72
N GLU A 142 50.81 38.06 33.00
CA GLU A 142 50.70 39.45 33.43
C GLU A 142 49.61 39.67 34.48
N ILE A 143 48.41 39.10 34.27
CA ILE A 143 47.27 39.25 35.19
C ILE A 143 47.53 38.61 36.55
N GLU A 144 48.15 37.44 36.59
CA GLU A 144 48.40 36.70 37.84
C GLU A 144 49.70 37.14 38.54
N ARG A 145 50.43 38.13 37.99
CA ARG A 145 51.68 38.63 38.60
C ARG A 145 51.37 39.51 39.83
N PRO A 146 51.74 39.08 41.05
CA PRO A 146 51.54 39.90 42.24
C PRO A 146 52.43 41.16 42.20
N VAL A 147 51.91 42.28 42.71
CA VAL A 147 52.66 43.55 42.80
C VAL A 147 53.92 43.34 43.66
N GLY A 148 55.09 43.49 43.05
CA GLY A 148 56.40 43.31 43.70
C GLY A 148 57.06 41.93 43.51
N SER A 149 56.44 41.00 42.78
CA SER A 149 57.05 39.70 42.42
C SER A 149 57.68 39.73 41.01
N GLU A 150 58.76 38.97 40.81
CA GLU A 150 59.37 38.77 39.49
C GLU A 150 58.68 37.68 38.65
N SER A 151 57.89 36.78 39.26
CA SER A 151 57.26 35.63 38.60
C SER A 151 55.81 35.42 39.02
N SER A 152 55.00 34.92 38.08
CA SER A 152 53.60 34.52 38.30
C SER A 152 53.54 33.14 38.99
N PRO A 153 52.68 32.96 40.02
CA PRO A 153 52.47 31.67 40.68
C PRO A 153 51.83 30.62 39.76
N VAL A 154 51.25 31.04 38.63
CA VAL A 154 50.62 30.17 37.64
C VAL A 154 51.40 30.24 36.33
N ARG A 155 51.75 29.07 35.78
CA ARG A 155 52.38 28.94 34.48
C ARG A 155 51.52 28.09 33.54
N LEU A 156 51.13 28.71 32.43
CA LEU A 156 50.60 28.01 31.27
C LEU A 156 51.77 27.49 30.42
N SER A 157 51.68 26.25 29.95
CA SER A 157 52.66 25.68 29.02
C SER A 157 51.95 24.93 27.90
N ILE A 158 52.39 25.13 26.67
CA ILE A 158 51.86 24.41 25.51
C ILE A 158 52.43 22.99 25.55
N ILE A 159 51.56 21.99 25.71
CA ILE A 159 51.93 20.58 25.61
C ILE A 159 51.88 20.14 24.14
N GLU A 160 50.83 20.55 23.43
CA GLU A 160 50.56 20.11 22.07
C GLU A 160 50.21 21.32 21.20
N PRO A 161 51.09 21.70 20.25
CA PRO A 161 50.81 22.77 19.30
C PRO A 161 49.75 22.32 18.26
N ALA A 162 49.10 23.27 17.61
CA ALA A 162 48.05 23.00 16.65
C ALA A 162 48.60 22.30 15.40
N ALA A 163 48.14 21.07 15.16
CA ALA A 163 48.36 20.40 13.90
C ALA A 163 47.44 20.98 12.80
N VAL A 164 47.92 21.02 11.56
CA VAL A 164 47.09 21.41 10.41
C VAL A 164 46.07 20.30 10.13
N PRO A 165 44.75 20.56 10.21
CA PRO A 165 43.74 19.53 10.01
C PRO A 165 43.73 19.06 8.55
N SER A 166 43.72 17.74 8.34
CA SER A 166 43.72 17.13 7.01
C SER A 166 42.33 16.97 6.39
N ALA A 167 41.27 17.11 7.18
CA ALA A 167 39.88 16.97 6.75
C ALA A 167 39.00 18.05 7.42
N PRO A 168 37.93 18.50 6.75
CA PRO A 168 36.99 19.45 7.33
C PRO A 168 36.15 18.81 8.45
N THR A 169 35.90 19.57 9.51
CA THR A 169 35.04 19.19 10.64
C THR A 169 33.55 19.38 10.29
N SER A 170 33.24 20.34 9.41
CA SER A 170 31.89 20.62 8.92
C SER A 170 31.95 21.04 7.43
N PRO A 171 30.97 20.66 6.60
CA PRO A 171 29.83 19.78 6.86
C PRO A 171 30.23 18.30 6.96
N SER A 172 29.59 17.54 7.85
CA SER A 172 29.83 16.10 7.98
C SER A 172 29.09 15.32 6.89
N LEU A 173 29.84 14.88 5.87
CA LEU A 173 29.32 14.10 4.74
C LEU A 173 28.48 12.90 5.22
N THR A 174 28.96 12.16 6.21
CA THR A 174 28.27 10.99 6.76
C THR A 174 26.92 11.36 7.37
N LEU A 175 26.86 12.41 8.19
CA LEU A 175 25.61 12.86 8.83
C LEU A 175 24.60 13.33 7.78
N ASN A 176 25.02 14.15 6.82
CA ASN A 176 24.13 14.69 5.79
C ASN A 176 23.60 13.59 4.86
N LEU A 177 24.42 12.59 4.52
CA LEU A 177 23.97 11.42 3.75
C LEU A 177 22.93 10.62 4.52
N VAL A 178 23.15 10.39 5.82
CA VAL A 178 22.20 9.67 6.70
C VAL A 178 20.89 10.45 6.84
N LEU A 179 20.95 11.76 7.12
CA LEU A 179 19.77 12.62 7.20
C LEU A 179 19.01 12.67 5.88
N GLY A 180 19.73 12.77 4.75
CA GLY A 180 19.14 12.72 3.41
C GLY A 180 18.43 11.39 3.13
N LEU A 181 19.07 10.26 3.46
CA LEU A 181 18.47 8.93 3.31
C LEU A 181 17.22 8.79 4.18
N MET A 182 17.29 9.17 5.46
CA MET A 182 16.16 9.09 6.39
C MET A 182 14.98 9.96 5.92
N GLY A 183 15.24 11.20 5.51
CA GLY A 183 14.21 12.10 4.96
C GLY A 183 13.59 11.54 3.68
N GLY A 184 14.41 11.03 2.76
CA GLY A 184 13.95 10.42 1.51
C GLY A 184 13.08 9.17 1.74
N LEU A 185 13.48 8.29 2.67
CA LEU A 185 12.71 7.11 3.05
C LEU A 185 11.39 7.49 3.72
N ALA A 186 11.38 8.46 4.63
CA ALA A 186 10.17 8.92 5.30
C ALA A 186 9.15 9.49 4.30
N LEU A 187 9.62 10.33 3.36
CA LEU A 187 8.79 10.83 2.26
C LEU A 187 8.32 9.70 1.34
N GLY A 188 9.17 8.72 1.05
CA GLY A 188 8.83 7.54 0.26
C GLY A 188 7.70 6.71 0.88
N VAL A 189 7.79 6.44 2.19
CA VAL A 189 6.75 5.74 2.96
C VAL A 189 5.47 6.56 2.97
N GLY A 190 5.55 7.87 3.26
CA GLY A 190 4.40 8.78 3.25
C GLY A 190 3.68 8.79 1.90
N PHE A 191 4.43 8.87 0.81
CA PHE A 191 3.90 8.82 -0.56
C PHE A 191 3.26 7.45 -0.87
N ALA A 192 3.89 6.35 -0.46
CA ALA A 192 3.35 5.01 -0.67
C ALA A 192 1.99 4.83 0.05
N VAL A 193 1.89 5.28 1.30
CA VAL A 193 0.64 5.24 2.09
C VAL A 193 -0.42 6.16 1.50
N ALA A 194 -0.09 7.41 1.19
CA ALA A 194 -1.04 8.38 0.62
C ALA A 194 -1.58 7.94 -0.75
N ARG A 195 -0.76 7.26 -1.55
CA ARG A 195 -1.20 6.75 -2.85
C ARG A 195 -1.99 5.43 -2.73
N GLU A 196 -1.82 4.69 -1.65
CA GLU A 196 -2.65 3.53 -1.33
C GLU A 196 -4.00 3.92 -0.74
N SER A 197 -4.07 4.94 0.10
CA SER A 197 -5.35 5.43 0.65
C SER A 197 -6.29 5.95 -0.45
N ARG A 198 -5.74 6.35 -1.60
CA ARG A 198 -6.51 6.69 -2.81
C ARG A 198 -6.91 5.48 -3.67
N ASP A 199 -6.33 4.31 -3.44
CA ASP A 199 -6.70 3.08 -4.14
C ASP A 199 -7.82 2.36 -3.38
N SER A 200 -9.05 2.71 -3.73
CA SER A 200 -10.26 2.07 -3.22
C SER A 200 -10.69 0.86 -4.06
N SER A 201 -9.79 0.25 -4.85
CA SER A 201 -10.14 -0.93 -5.64
C SER A 201 -10.40 -2.16 -4.77
N VAL A 202 -11.38 -2.96 -5.17
CA VAL A 202 -11.75 -4.22 -4.51
C VAL A 202 -10.72 -5.29 -4.88
N ARG A 203 -10.10 -5.92 -3.88
CA ARG A 203 -9.02 -6.91 -4.12
C ARG A 203 -9.30 -8.30 -3.57
N GLY A 204 -10.34 -8.47 -2.76
CA GLY A 204 -10.66 -9.76 -2.17
C GLY A 204 -12.13 -9.90 -1.80
N ARG A 205 -12.54 -11.14 -1.51
CA ARG A 205 -13.92 -11.46 -1.11
C ARG A 205 -14.29 -10.75 0.20
N ARG A 206 -13.45 -10.85 1.25
CA ARG A 206 -13.67 -10.15 2.53
C ARG A 206 -13.75 -8.64 2.35
N ASP A 207 -12.83 -8.07 1.59
CA ASP A 207 -12.83 -6.62 1.28
C ASP A 207 -14.15 -6.16 0.63
N LEU A 208 -14.71 -6.97 -0.26
CA LEU A 208 -16.01 -6.70 -0.89
C LEU A 208 -17.17 -6.81 0.11
N THR A 209 -17.20 -7.90 0.90
CA THR A 209 -18.27 -8.15 1.89
C THR A 209 -18.25 -7.12 3.02
N ASP A 210 -17.08 -6.85 3.60
CA ASP A 210 -16.91 -5.92 4.72
C ASP A 210 -17.29 -4.50 4.30
N PHE A 211 -16.83 -4.05 3.13
CA PHE A 211 -17.17 -2.72 2.63
C PHE A 211 -18.66 -2.57 2.34
N LEU A 212 -19.27 -3.56 1.69
CA LEU A 212 -20.70 -3.51 1.39
C LEU A 212 -21.55 -3.58 2.66
N GLY A 213 -21.12 -4.34 3.68
CA GLY A 213 -21.79 -4.40 4.99
C GLY A 213 -21.75 -3.10 5.78
N VAL A 214 -20.72 -2.27 5.59
CA VAL A 214 -20.65 -0.92 6.19
C VAL A 214 -21.41 0.11 5.35
N SER A 215 -21.50 -0.09 4.03
CA SER A 215 -22.00 0.93 3.09
C SER A 215 -23.48 0.77 2.72
N LEU A 216 -24.08 -0.38 3.01
CA LEU A 216 -25.46 -0.71 2.66
C LEU A 216 -26.23 -1.14 3.91
N PRO A 217 -27.58 -1.02 3.92
CA PRO A 217 -28.41 -1.52 5.01
C PRO A 217 -28.20 -3.02 5.27
N GLU A 218 -28.52 -3.49 6.47
CA GLU A 218 -28.55 -4.93 6.76
C GLU A 218 -29.53 -5.65 5.81
N GLY A 219 -29.13 -6.82 5.29
CA GLY A 219 -29.91 -7.61 4.33
C GLY A 219 -29.79 -7.15 2.86
N SER A 220 -29.08 -6.06 2.59
CA SER A 220 -28.88 -5.50 1.24
C SER A 220 -27.53 -5.85 0.60
N VAL A 221 -26.71 -6.63 1.29
CA VAL A 221 -25.35 -7.00 0.85
C VAL A 221 -25.41 -8.24 -0.03
N PRO A 222 -25.09 -8.15 -1.33
CA PRO A 222 -25.05 -9.32 -2.19
C PRO A 222 -23.92 -10.26 -1.76
N PRO A 223 -24.19 -11.57 -1.56
CA PRO A 223 -23.15 -12.52 -1.19
C PRO A 223 -22.12 -12.64 -2.32
N VAL A 224 -20.85 -12.83 -1.97
CA VAL A 224 -19.81 -13.12 -2.97
C VAL A 224 -19.90 -14.60 -3.30
N LEU A 225 -20.32 -14.94 -4.52
CA LEU A 225 -20.59 -16.32 -4.93
C LEU A 225 -19.31 -17.06 -5.32
N GLY A 226 -18.39 -16.37 -5.99
CA GLY A 226 -17.19 -17.00 -6.52
C GLY A 226 -16.08 -16.01 -6.87
N SER A 227 -14.93 -16.57 -7.21
CA SER A 227 -13.78 -15.82 -7.69
C SER A 227 -13.21 -16.52 -8.93
N ILE A 228 -13.19 -15.82 -10.06
CA ILE A 228 -12.70 -16.38 -11.32
C ILE A 228 -11.24 -15.94 -11.50
N PRO A 229 -10.30 -16.88 -11.69
CA PRO A 229 -8.89 -16.55 -11.90
C PRO A 229 -8.69 -15.79 -13.21
N TYR A 230 -7.68 -14.91 -13.23
CA TYR A 230 -7.23 -14.29 -14.47
C TYR A 230 -6.55 -15.34 -15.36
N ASP A 231 -7.00 -15.39 -16.59
CA ASP A 231 -6.49 -16.25 -17.64
C ASP A 231 -6.14 -15.40 -18.86
N ALA A 232 -4.87 -15.45 -19.27
CA ALA A 232 -4.35 -14.66 -20.37
C ALA A 232 -4.83 -15.15 -21.74
N ARG A 233 -5.23 -16.42 -21.84
CA ARG A 233 -5.69 -17.06 -23.10
C ARG A 233 -7.21 -17.07 -23.23
N ALA A 234 -7.92 -16.47 -22.28
CA ALA A 234 -9.38 -16.39 -22.30
C ALA A 234 -9.97 -15.71 -23.55
N SER A 235 -9.19 -14.88 -24.26
CA SER A 235 -9.60 -14.30 -25.55
C SER A 235 -9.44 -15.23 -26.74
N GLU A 236 -8.53 -16.20 -26.66
CA GLU A 236 -8.31 -17.24 -27.68
C GLU A 236 -9.31 -18.39 -27.52
N HIS A 237 -9.63 -18.72 -26.26
CA HIS A 237 -10.61 -19.74 -25.88
C HIS A 237 -11.70 -19.12 -24.98
N PRO A 238 -12.79 -18.61 -25.60
CA PRO A 238 -13.86 -17.93 -24.86
C PRO A 238 -14.57 -18.82 -23.85
N ILE A 239 -14.72 -20.11 -24.16
CA ILE A 239 -15.34 -21.12 -23.29
C ILE A 239 -14.23 -21.89 -22.55
N ALA A 240 -14.25 -21.86 -21.22
CA ALA A 240 -13.16 -22.31 -20.36
C ALA A 240 -12.88 -23.81 -20.46
N ASN A 241 -13.93 -24.61 -20.65
CA ASN A 241 -13.83 -26.07 -20.76
C ASN A 241 -13.14 -26.54 -22.06
N GLN A 242 -13.19 -25.73 -23.14
CA GLN A 242 -12.58 -26.06 -24.43
C GLN A 242 -11.05 -26.02 -24.38
N GLU A 243 -10.47 -25.14 -23.56
CA GLU A 243 -9.01 -25.11 -23.37
C GLU A 243 -8.56 -26.20 -22.39
N ASN A 244 -9.19 -26.24 -21.21
CA ASN A 244 -8.84 -27.21 -20.17
C ASN A 244 -10.05 -27.51 -19.28
N ALA A 245 -10.67 -28.67 -19.52
CA ALA A 245 -11.79 -29.18 -18.73
C ALA A 245 -11.48 -29.32 -17.23
N PHE A 246 -10.20 -29.37 -16.84
CA PHE A 246 -9.74 -29.46 -15.44
C PHE A 246 -8.94 -28.21 -15.00
N GLY A 247 -9.01 -27.13 -15.78
CA GLY A 247 -8.31 -25.89 -15.49
C GLY A 247 -8.91 -25.13 -14.31
N PRO A 248 -8.14 -24.25 -13.61
CA PRO A 248 -8.64 -23.46 -12.49
C PRO A 248 -9.85 -22.59 -12.83
N ARG A 249 -9.96 -22.11 -14.07
CA ARG A 249 -11.09 -21.31 -14.56
C ARG A 249 -12.36 -22.15 -14.67
N THR A 250 -12.28 -23.35 -15.24
CA THR A 250 -13.40 -24.29 -15.38
C THR A 250 -13.94 -24.72 -14.03
N GLU A 251 -13.05 -25.06 -13.08
CA GLU A 251 -13.44 -25.43 -11.72
C GLU A 251 -14.12 -24.26 -10.98
N ALA A 252 -13.63 -23.03 -11.17
CA ALA A 252 -14.25 -21.85 -10.59
C ALA A 252 -15.68 -21.60 -11.11
N PHE A 253 -15.96 -21.90 -12.39
CA PHE A 253 -17.32 -21.84 -12.94
C PHE A 253 -18.22 -22.97 -12.42
N ARG A 254 -17.72 -24.20 -12.28
CA ARG A 254 -18.47 -25.31 -11.66
C ARG A 254 -18.83 -25.01 -10.21
N GLN A 255 -17.89 -24.43 -9.45
CA GLN A 255 -18.14 -23.96 -8.10
C GLN A 255 -19.22 -22.88 -8.07
N LEU A 256 -19.14 -21.90 -8.98
CA LEU A 256 -20.15 -20.84 -9.12
C LEU A 256 -21.56 -21.41 -9.39
N CYS A 257 -21.69 -22.35 -10.34
CA CYS A 257 -22.98 -23.01 -10.62
C CYS A 257 -23.52 -23.76 -9.42
N THR A 258 -22.66 -24.46 -8.68
CA THR A 258 -23.04 -25.16 -7.45
C THR A 258 -23.56 -24.17 -6.40
N THR A 259 -22.85 -23.06 -6.17
CA THR A 259 -23.30 -22.02 -5.23
C THR A 259 -24.62 -21.39 -5.66
N LEU A 260 -24.81 -21.11 -6.95
CA LEU A 260 -26.06 -20.55 -7.47
C LEU A 260 -27.27 -21.45 -7.19
N ARG A 261 -27.11 -22.78 -7.32
CA ARG A 261 -28.17 -23.76 -7.00
C ARG A 261 -28.57 -23.77 -5.52
N PHE A 262 -27.71 -23.28 -4.61
CA PHE A 262 -27.98 -23.24 -3.17
C PHE A 262 -28.42 -21.86 -2.64
N LEU A 263 -28.49 -20.83 -3.48
CA LEU A 263 -28.87 -19.48 -3.03
C LEU A 263 -30.34 -19.36 -2.65
N ASP A 264 -31.23 -20.04 -3.37
CA ASP A 264 -32.66 -20.02 -3.10
C ASP A 264 -33.25 -21.42 -3.35
N VAL A 265 -33.46 -22.15 -2.26
CA VAL A 265 -34.01 -23.52 -2.27
C VAL A 265 -35.50 -23.50 -2.63
N ASP A 266 -36.19 -22.38 -2.36
CA ASP A 266 -37.62 -22.24 -2.56
C ASP A 266 -37.96 -21.69 -3.95
N ARG A 267 -37.05 -20.90 -4.56
CA ARG A 267 -37.26 -20.33 -5.90
C ARG A 267 -35.96 -20.24 -6.70
N THR A 268 -35.68 -21.27 -7.49
CA THR A 268 -34.52 -21.25 -8.39
C THR A 268 -34.70 -20.18 -9.46
N PRO A 269 -33.81 -19.16 -9.55
CA PRO A 269 -33.94 -18.10 -10.55
C PRO A 269 -33.72 -18.68 -11.94
N LYS A 270 -34.67 -18.44 -12.85
CA LYS A 270 -34.58 -18.89 -14.25
C LYS A 270 -33.90 -17.84 -15.11
N ILE A 271 -34.32 -16.58 -15.00
CA ILE A 271 -33.82 -15.48 -15.83
C ILE A 271 -32.79 -14.67 -15.04
N ILE A 272 -31.51 -14.91 -15.33
CA ILE A 272 -30.38 -14.35 -14.58
C ILE A 272 -29.62 -13.37 -15.47
N ALA A 273 -29.60 -12.09 -15.07
CA ALA A 273 -28.82 -11.07 -15.76
C ALA A 273 -27.41 -10.94 -15.19
N VAL A 274 -26.40 -10.98 -16.04
CA VAL A 274 -25.01 -10.72 -15.67
C VAL A 274 -24.67 -9.28 -16.00
N THR A 275 -24.32 -8.49 -14.99
CA THR A 275 -24.01 -7.07 -15.14
C THR A 275 -22.73 -6.68 -14.40
N SER A 276 -22.32 -5.43 -14.55
CA SER A 276 -21.06 -4.90 -14.02
C SER A 276 -21.15 -3.41 -13.76
N ALA A 277 -20.23 -2.85 -12.99
CA ALA A 277 -20.20 -1.40 -12.74
C ALA A 277 -19.72 -0.63 -13.96
N LEU A 278 -18.72 -1.16 -14.65
CA LEU A 278 -18.03 -0.48 -15.74
C LEU A 278 -17.79 -1.42 -16.94
N PRO A 279 -17.54 -0.86 -18.14
CA PRO A 279 -17.08 -1.65 -19.28
C PRO A 279 -15.79 -2.42 -18.96
N ASN A 280 -15.59 -3.56 -19.63
CA ASN A 280 -14.38 -4.39 -19.53
C ASN A 280 -14.12 -5.03 -18.15
N GLU A 281 -15.19 -5.36 -17.42
CA GLU A 281 -15.13 -6.12 -16.17
C GLU A 281 -15.32 -7.64 -16.38
N GLY A 282 -15.63 -8.05 -17.61
CA GLY A 282 -15.74 -9.44 -18.03
C GLY A 282 -17.15 -10.03 -17.96
N LYS A 283 -18.19 -9.20 -17.84
CA LYS A 283 -19.62 -9.56 -17.85
C LYS A 283 -19.99 -10.62 -18.91
N SER A 284 -19.62 -10.39 -20.17
CA SER A 284 -19.94 -11.26 -21.29
C SER A 284 -19.18 -12.59 -21.23
N SER A 285 -17.92 -12.57 -20.75
CA SER A 285 -17.14 -13.80 -20.53
C SER A 285 -17.72 -14.62 -19.37
N ILE A 286 -18.14 -13.97 -18.28
CA ILE A 286 -18.87 -14.62 -17.19
C ILE A 286 -20.18 -15.22 -17.69
N ALA A 287 -20.96 -14.49 -18.49
CA ALA A 287 -22.23 -14.95 -19.05
C ALA A 287 -22.07 -16.20 -19.94
N ILE A 288 -21.13 -16.17 -20.89
CA ILE A 288 -20.81 -17.33 -21.76
C ILE A 288 -20.43 -18.56 -20.93
N ASN A 289 -19.53 -18.39 -19.97
CA ASN A 289 -19.00 -19.52 -19.21
C ASN A 289 -19.97 -20.02 -18.14
N LEU A 290 -20.83 -19.15 -17.62
CA LEU A 290 -21.95 -19.54 -16.77
C LEU A 290 -22.94 -20.40 -17.57
N ALA A 291 -23.27 -20.00 -18.80
CA ALA A 291 -24.16 -20.78 -19.66
C ALA A 291 -23.56 -22.15 -20.02
N ALA A 292 -22.27 -22.18 -20.38
CA ALA A 292 -21.54 -23.42 -20.64
C ALA A 292 -21.52 -24.36 -19.41
N ALA A 293 -21.20 -23.83 -18.23
CA ALA A 293 -21.11 -24.64 -17.01
C ALA A 293 -22.48 -25.12 -16.51
N LEU A 294 -23.56 -24.34 -16.68
CA LEU A 294 -24.92 -24.79 -16.39
C LEU A 294 -25.36 -25.91 -17.35
N SER A 295 -25.01 -25.80 -18.63
CA SER A 295 -25.26 -26.85 -19.62
C SER A 295 -24.49 -28.14 -19.35
N GLU A 296 -23.20 -28.05 -18.98
CA GLU A 296 -22.41 -29.22 -18.55
C GLU A 296 -23.06 -29.98 -17.40
N LEU A 297 -23.79 -29.28 -16.53
CA LEU A 297 -24.51 -29.86 -15.40
C LEU A 297 -25.92 -30.37 -15.77
N GLY A 298 -26.23 -30.48 -17.06
CA GLY A 298 -27.44 -31.08 -17.60
C GLY A 298 -28.63 -30.13 -17.76
N SER A 299 -28.47 -28.83 -17.51
CA SER A 299 -29.56 -27.86 -17.67
C SER A 299 -29.66 -27.39 -19.13
N SER A 300 -30.88 -27.22 -19.63
CA SER A 300 -31.12 -26.50 -20.89
C SER A 300 -30.92 -25.00 -20.66
N VAL A 301 -30.03 -24.37 -21.43
CA VAL A 301 -29.66 -22.95 -21.23
C VAL A 301 -29.78 -22.16 -22.52
N CYS A 302 -30.39 -20.98 -22.43
CA CYS A 302 -30.35 -19.95 -23.45
C CYS A 302 -29.54 -18.74 -22.97
N LEU A 303 -28.54 -18.32 -23.75
CA LEU A 303 -27.74 -17.14 -23.52
C LEU A 303 -28.22 -16.01 -24.43
N VAL A 304 -28.62 -14.87 -23.86
CA VAL A 304 -29.17 -13.72 -24.58
C VAL A 304 -28.19 -12.54 -24.56
N ASP A 305 -27.85 -11.98 -25.73
CA ASP A 305 -27.08 -10.73 -25.85
C ASP A 305 -28.03 -9.52 -25.75
N ALA A 306 -28.18 -8.97 -24.55
CA ALA A 306 -28.96 -7.76 -24.32
C ALA A 306 -28.07 -6.50 -24.17
N ASP A 307 -26.75 -6.58 -24.44
CA ASP A 307 -25.90 -5.41 -24.62
C ASP A 307 -26.05 -4.86 -26.04
N LEU A 308 -27.24 -4.30 -26.30
CA LEU A 308 -27.61 -3.75 -27.61
C LEU A 308 -26.74 -2.59 -28.08
N ARG A 309 -25.91 -2.01 -27.19
CA ARG A 309 -24.99 -0.90 -27.53
C ARG A 309 -23.65 -1.40 -28.03
N ARG A 310 -23.14 -2.49 -27.44
CA ARG A 310 -21.85 -3.08 -27.79
C ARG A 310 -21.97 -4.60 -27.78
N PRO A 311 -22.81 -5.17 -28.67
CA PRO A 311 -23.04 -6.61 -28.71
C PRO A 311 -21.73 -7.32 -29.02
N CYS A 312 -21.50 -8.44 -28.35
CA CYS A 312 -20.22 -9.13 -28.42
C CYS A 312 -20.32 -10.64 -28.43
N LEU A 313 -21.46 -11.23 -28.06
CA LEU A 313 -21.61 -12.68 -28.01
C LEU A 313 -21.46 -13.29 -29.40
N GLY A 314 -22.10 -12.70 -30.41
CA GLY A 314 -22.04 -13.19 -31.79
C GLY A 314 -20.60 -13.30 -32.31
N ARG A 315 -19.80 -12.24 -32.17
CA ARG A 315 -18.39 -12.25 -32.57
C ARG A 315 -17.54 -13.21 -31.73
N THR A 316 -17.82 -13.29 -30.43
CA THR A 316 -17.02 -14.12 -29.50
C THR A 316 -17.26 -15.61 -29.73
N LEU A 317 -18.46 -16.01 -30.15
CA LEU A 317 -18.84 -17.39 -30.36
C LEU A 317 -18.86 -17.80 -31.85
N GLY A 318 -18.53 -16.89 -32.78
CA GLY A 318 -18.54 -17.18 -34.22
C GLY A 318 -19.94 -17.34 -34.82
N LEU A 319 -20.95 -16.64 -34.27
CA LEU A 319 -22.36 -16.72 -34.64
C LEU A 319 -22.80 -15.57 -35.57
N VAL A 320 -23.93 -15.77 -36.25
CA VAL A 320 -24.55 -14.77 -37.12
C VAL A 320 -25.17 -13.65 -36.28
N GLN A 321 -25.04 -12.40 -36.71
CA GLN A 321 -25.45 -11.20 -35.95
C GLN A 321 -26.59 -10.40 -36.59
N ASP A 322 -27.04 -10.79 -37.80
CA ASP A 322 -28.00 -9.98 -38.57
C ASP A 322 -29.43 -10.07 -38.04
N ALA A 323 -29.78 -11.17 -37.37
CA ALA A 323 -31.07 -11.38 -36.73
C ALA A 323 -30.89 -11.92 -35.31
N GLY A 324 -31.73 -11.47 -34.38
CA GLY A 324 -31.62 -11.84 -32.97
C GLY A 324 -32.70 -11.20 -32.10
N LEU A 325 -32.34 -10.81 -30.89
CA LEU A 325 -33.24 -10.22 -29.90
C LEU A 325 -34.02 -9.03 -30.46
N THR A 326 -33.36 -8.11 -31.17
CA THR A 326 -34.04 -6.94 -31.75
C THR A 326 -35.08 -7.33 -32.79
N THR A 327 -34.80 -8.34 -33.62
CA THR A 327 -35.70 -8.88 -34.65
C THR A 327 -36.95 -9.50 -34.02
N LEU A 328 -36.81 -10.23 -32.91
CA LEU A 328 -37.94 -10.77 -32.14
C LEU A 328 -38.80 -9.68 -31.55
N MET A 329 -38.17 -8.63 -31.03
CA MET A 329 -38.87 -7.54 -30.35
C MET A 329 -39.67 -6.64 -31.29
N ILE A 330 -39.35 -6.65 -32.58
CA ILE A 330 -40.13 -5.96 -33.62
C ILE A 330 -41.08 -6.91 -34.37
N GLY A 331 -41.16 -8.18 -33.95
CA GLY A 331 -42.07 -9.18 -34.51
C GLY A 331 -41.73 -9.62 -35.94
N GLN A 332 -40.46 -9.49 -36.36
CA GLN A 332 -40.02 -9.84 -37.71
C GLN A 332 -39.57 -11.30 -37.85
N ALA A 333 -39.39 -12.01 -36.73
CA ALA A 333 -39.02 -13.41 -36.69
C ALA A 333 -39.59 -14.08 -35.44
N THR A 334 -39.63 -15.41 -35.45
CA THR A 334 -39.95 -16.24 -34.27
C THR A 334 -38.67 -16.67 -33.55
N VAL A 335 -38.80 -17.12 -32.29
CA VAL A 335 -37.66 -17.58 -31.48
C VAL A 335 -36.88 -18.68 -32.22
N ASP A 336 -37.59 -19.65 -32.79
CA ASP A 336 -36.99 -20.79 -33.49
C ASP A 336 -36.20 -20.39 -34.75
N GLU A 337 -36.54 -19.25 -35.39
CA GLU A 337 -35.87 -18.77 -36.60
C GLU A 337 -34.54 -18.07 -36.32
N VAL A 338 -34.37 -17.49 -35.13
CA VAL A 338 -33.19 -16.66 -34.79
C VAL A 338 -32.32 -17.29 -33.71
N LEU A 339 -32.81 -18.30 -33.01
CA LEU A 339 -32.06 -19.01 -32.00
C LEU A 339 -30.94 -19.82 -32.67
N GLN A 340 -29.72 -19.59 -32.20
CA GLN A 340 -28.53 -20.30 -32.70
C GLN A 340 -28.02 -21.25 -31.62
N SER A 341 -27.46 -22.39 -32.01
CA SER A 341 -26.91 -23.36 -31.05
C SER A 341 -25.39 -23.35 -31.08
N THR A 342 -24.78 -23.46 -29.90
CA THR A 342 -23.39 -23.88 -29.75
C THR A 342 -23.34 -25.40 -29.52
N GLU A 343 -22.16 -25.96 -29.22
CA GLU A 343 -22.04 -27.37 -28.85
C GLU A 343 -22.75 -27.71 -27.53
N SER A 344 -23.03 -26.73 -26.66
CA SER A 344 -23.52 -26.98 -25.30
C SER A 344 -24.81 -26.20 -24.96
N PHE A 345 -25.02 -24.99 -25.47
CA PHE A 345 -26.17 -24.15 -25.11
C PHE A 345 -26.69 -23.35 -26.30
N SER A 346 -27.92 -22.86 -26.20
CA SER A 346 -28.53 -21.98 -27.21
C SER A 346 -28.17 -20.52 -26.96
N VAL A 347 -28.12 -19.73 -28.03
CA VAL A 347 -27.72 -18.33 -28.01
C VAL A 347 -28.69 -17.51 -28.85
N LEU A 348 -29.19 -16.44 -28.25
CA LEU A 348 -29.91 -15.38 -28.92
C LEU A 348 -28.99 -14.17 -29.00
N THR A 349 -28.44 -13.88 -30.18
CA THR A 349 -27.61 -12.69 -30.40
C THR A 349 -28.46 -11.42 -30.35
N SER A 350 -27.84 -10.23 -30.34
CA SER A 350 -28.58 -8.97 -30.23
C SER A 350 -29.45 -8.69 -31.46
N GLY A 351 -29.02 -9.14 -32.64
CA GLY A 351 -29.49 -8.62 -33.92
C GLY A 351 -28.93 -7.23 -34.23
N VAL A 352 -29.56 -6.53 -35.19
CA VAL A 352 -29.21 -5.16 -35.58
C VAL A 352 -29.37 -4.21 -34.40
N ILE A 353 -28.38 -3.33 -34.21
CA ILE A 353 -28.37 -2.31 -33.14
C ILE A 353 -29.54 -1.33 -33.36
N PRO A 354 -30.48 -1.22 -32.41
CA PRO A 354 -31.63 -0.34 -32.56
C PRO A 354 -31.27 1.12 -32.23
N PRO A 355 -32.03 2.11 -32.73
CA PRO A 355 -31.81 3.52 -32.40
C PRO A 355 -32.07 3.83 -30.92
N ASN A 356 -33.01 3.13 -30.28
CA ASN A 356 -33.42 3.35 -28.88
C ASN A 356 -33.29 2.07 -28.01
N PRO A 357 -32.08 1.65 -27.62
CA PRO A 357 -31.87 0.41 -26.85
C PRO A 357 -32.64 0.34 -25.52
N ALA A 358 -32.61 1.42 -24.73
CA ALA A 358 -33.19 1.43 -23.38
C ALA A 358 -34.72 1.26 -23.38
N GLU A 359 -35.41 1.96 -24.30
CA GLU A 359 -36.87 1.88 -24.46
C GLU A 359 -37.28 0.48 -24.90
N MET A 360 -36.51 -0.11 -25.81
CA MET A 360 -36.73 -1.46 -26.29
C MET A 360 -36.64 -2.45 -25.12
N LEU A 361 -35.57 -2.38 -24.33
CA LEU A 361 -35.35 -3.24 -23.15
C LEU A 361 -36.37 -3.01 -22.01
N ALA A 362 -37.00 -1.84 -21.94
CA ALA A 362 -38.08 -1.55 -21.01
C ALA A 362 -39.46 -2.08 -21.44
N SER A 363 -39.58 -2.50 -22.71
CA SER A 363 -40.88 -2.80 -23.34
C SER A 363 -41.54 -4.07 -22.78
N ALA A 364 -42.86 -4.15 -22.94
CA ALA A 364 -43.61 -5.38 -22.65
C ALA A 364 -43.18 -6.54 -23.55
N GLN A 365 -42.74 -6.24 -24.79
CA GLN A 365 -42.27 -7.25 -25.73
C GLN A 365 -40.97 -7.90 -25.26
N TYR A 366 -40.04 -7.13 -24.68
CA TYR A 366 -38.82 -7.69 -24.08
C TYR A 366 -39.17 -8.76 -23.02
N ARG A 367 -40.14 -8.41 -22.18
CA ARG A 367 -40.62 -9.28 -21.11
C ARG A 367 -41.32 -10.53 -21.65
N ALA A 368 -42.07 -10.41 -22.74
CA ALA A 368 -42.70 -11.55 -23.39
C ALA A 368 -41.65 -12.51 -23.95
N VAL A 369 -40.67 -12.00 -24.72
CA VAL A 369 -39.59 -12.80 -25.30
C VAL A 369 -38.80 -13.56 -24.23
N LEU A 370 -38.43 -12.91 -23.11
CA LEU A 370 -37.71 -13.60 -22.04
C LEU A 370 -38.54 -14.65 -21.32
N ARG A 371 -39.86 -14.45 -21.20
CA ARG A 371 -40.77 -15.45 -20.60
C ARG A 371 -40.94 -16.65 -21.52
N ASP A 372 -41.13 -16.43 -22.81
CA ASP A 372 -41.21 -17.49 -23.80
C ASP A 372 -39.93 -18.35 -23.79
N LEU A 373 -38.76 -17.71 -23.65
CA LEU A 373 -37.49 -18.42 -23.45
C LEU A 373 -37.44 -19.17 -22.10
N ALA A 374 -37.93 -18.58 -21.01
CA ALA A 374 -37.92 -19.22 -19.69
C ALA A 374 -38.90 -20.41 -19.56
N ASP A 375 -39.87 -20.51 -20.48
CA ASP A 375 -40.76 -21.67 -20.61
C ASP A 375 -40.09 -22.81 -21.39
N GLY A 376 -39.19 -22.49 -22.34
CA GLY A 376 -38.44 -23.47 -23.14
C GLY A 376 -37.10 -23.91 -22.56
N PHE A 377 -36.53 -23.16 -21.63
CA PHE A 377 -35.20 -23.42 -21.04
C PHE A 377 -35.25 -23.44 -19.50
N ASP A 378 -34.40 -24.26 -18.88
CA ASP A 378 -34.23 -24.29 -17.42
C ASP A 378 -33.63 -22.98 -16.92
N HIS A 379 -32.69 -22.40 -17.69
CA HIS A 379 -32.06 -21.13 -17.38
C HIS A 379 -31.94 -20.22 -18.62
N VAL A 380 -32.22 -18.94 -18.43
CA VAL A 380 -31.99 -17.87 -19.39
C VAL A 380 -30.94 -16.93 -18.81
N VAL A 381 -29.72 -16.97 -19.35
CA VAL A 381 -28.62 -16.09 -18.93
C VAL A 381 -28.60 -14.88 -19.84
N VAL A 382 -28.69 -13.68 -19.28
CA VAL A 382 -28.75 -12.43 -20.06
C VAL A 382 -27.45 -11.64 -19.87
N ASP A 383 -26.67 -11.45 -20.94
CA ASP A 383 -25.55 -10.51 -20.94
C ASP A 383 -26.09 -9.08 -21.06
N THR A 384 -25.65 -8.18 -20.19
CA THR A 384 -26.21 -6.82 -20.08
C THR A 384 -25.14 -5.75 -20.15
N PRO A 385 -25.45 -4.52 -20.58
CA PRO A 385 -24.51 -3.41 -20.50
C PRO A 385 -24.11 -3.09 -19.04
N PRO A 386 -23.03 -2.33 -18.80
CA PRO A 386 -22.66 -1.89 -17.44
C PRO A 386 -23.66 -0.87 -16.87
N VAL A 387 -23.85 -0.90 -15.55
CA VAL A 387 -24.90 -0.13 -14.85
C VAL A 387 -24.58 1.36 -14.70
N LEU A 388 -23.35 1.74 -14.31
CA LEU A 388 -23.06 3.15 -14.00
C LEU A 388 -23.11 4.12 -15.19
N PRO A 389 -22.67 3.74 -16.40
CA PRO A 389 -22.74 4.68 -17.53
C PRO A 389 -24.13 4.76 -18.17
N LEU A 390 -25.07 3.86 -17.87
CA LEU A 390 -26.26 3.63 -18.71
C LEU A 390 -27.52 3.32 -17.87
N ALA A 391 -28.68 3.74 -18.38
CA ALA A 391 -29.99 3.49 -17.74
C ALA A 391 -30.61 2.14 -18.15
N ASP A 392 -29.94 1.36 -19.00
CA ASP A 392 -30.51 0.17 -19.65
C ASP A 392 -30.80 -0.97 -18.66
N VAL A 393 -29.88 -1.25 -17.72
CA VAL A 393 -30.01 -2.39 -16.80
C VAL A 393 -31.19 -2.22 -15.83
N PRO A 394 -31.38 -1.08 -15.15
CA PRO A 394 -32.58 -0.88 -14.33
C PRO A 394 -33.90 -0.98 -15.11
N ALA A 395 -33.91 -0.66 -16.41
CA ALA A 395 -35.11 -0.75 -17.24
C ALA A 395 -35.55 -2.21 -17.51
N MET A 396 -34.59 -3.15 -17.51
CA MET A 396 -34.84 -4.57 -17.75
C MET A 396 -35.37 -5.31 -16.52
N ALA A 397 -35.24 -4.74 -15.33
CA ALA A 397 -35.52 -5.41 -14.05
C ALA A 397 -36.85 -6.19 -14.00
N PRO A 398 -37.99 -5.64 -14.47
CA PRO A 398 -39.27 -6.35 -14.43
C PRO A 398 -39.35 -7.65 -15.24
N ALA A 399 -38.38 -7.91 -16.11
CA ALA A 399 -38.28 -9.14 -16.91
C ALA A 399 -37.25 -10.15 -16.37
N LEU A 400 -36.59 -9.84 -15.24
CA LEU A 400 -35.49 -10.62 -14.69
C LEU A 400 -35.84 -11.15 -13.30
N ASP A 401 -35.37 -12.36 -12.97
CA ASP A 401 -35.50 -12.92 -11.63
C ASP A 401 -34.40 -12.39 -10.69
N GLY A 402 -33.22 -12.08 -11.24
CA GLY A 402 -32.13 -11.53 -10.44
C GLY A 402 -30.90 -11.10 -11.22
N TYR A 403 -30.05 -10.34 -10.55
CA TYR A 403 -28.76 -9.86 -11.08
C TYR A 403 -27.56 -10.57 -10.46
N LEU A 404 -26.58 -10.90 -11.30
CA LEU A 404 -25.22 -11.27 -10.90
C LEU A 404 -24.27 -10.12 -11.19
N LEU A 405 -23.66 -9.58 -10.14
CA LEU A 405 -22.76 -8.44 -10.23
C LEU A 405 -21.30 -8.88 -10.39
N VAL A 406 -20.72 -8.61 -11.56
CA VAL A 406 -19.30 -8.87 -11.81
C VAL A 406 -18.46 -7.69 -11.32
N VAL A 407 -17.45 -7.98 -10.50
CA VAL A 407 -16.51 -7.01 -9.92
C VAL A 407 -15.10 -7.40 -10.35
N ARG A 408 -14.36 -6.49 -10.99
CA ARG A 408 -13.01 -6.75 -11.47
C ARG A 408 -11.97 -6.51 -10.38
N HIS A 409 -11.21 -7.56 -10.05
CA HIS A 409 -10.14 -7.50 -9.05
C HIS A 409 -9.14 -6.37 -9.34
N GLY A 410 -8.88 -5.53 -8.33
CA GLY A 410 -7.86 -4.48 -8.34
C GLY A 410 -8.13 -3.35 -9.33
N ARG A 411 -9.35 -3.26 -9.88
CA ARG A 411 -9.76 -2.22 -10.82
C ARG A 411 -11.06 -1.55 -10.41
N THR A 412 -12.11 -2.33 -10.14
CA THR A 412 -13.41 -1.78 -9.73
C THR A 412 -13.29 -1.18 -8.33
N ARG A 413 -13.71 0.08 -8.16
CA ARG A 413 -13.63 0.77 -6.86
C ARG A 413 -14.83 0.41 -5.98
N ARG A 414 -14.60 0.31 -4.68
CA ARG A 414 -15.62 0.07 -3.65
C ARG A 414 -16.84 0.98 -3.81
N GLY A 415 -16.63 2.30 -3.97
CA GLY A 415 -17.70 3.27 -4.20
C GLY A 415 -18.54 2.94 -5.45
N GLN A 416 -17.91 2.52 -6.55
CA GLN A 416 -18.60 2.14 -7.78
C GLN A 416 -19.49 0.91 -7.57
N VAL A 417 -19.01 -0.10 -6.82
CA VAL A 417 -19.83 -1.26 -6.47
C VAL A 417 -21.04 -0.83 -5.64
N ALA A 418 -20.85 0.02 -4.61
CA ALA A 418 -21.97 0.52 -3.80
C ALA A 418 -22.98 1.32 -4.62
N ASP A 419 -22.52 2.15 -5.57
CA ASP A 419 -23.39 2.92 -6.45
C ASP A 419 -24.23 2.01 -7.35
N VAL A 420 -23.66 0.92 -7.88
CA VAL A 420 -24.39 -0.09 -8.66
C VAL A 420 -25.44 -0.78 -7.80
N VAL A 421 -25.06 -1.25 -6.61
CA VAL A 421 -26.00 -1.95 -5.74
C VAL A 421 -27.15 -1.02 -5.34
N ARG A 422 -26.87 0.25 -5.02
CA ARG A 422 -27.90 1.27 -4.77
C ARG A 422 -28.79 1.53 -5.98
N ALA A 423 -28.25 1.50 -7.20
CA ALA A 423 -29.04 1.66 -8.42
C ALA A 423 -29.97 0.45 -8.65
N LEU A 424 -29.47 -0.77 -8.45
CA LEU A 424 -30.27 -1.99 -8.62
C LEU A 424 -31.33 -2.17 -7.52
N GLN A 425 -31.04 -1.75 -6.29
CA GLN A 425 -32.02 -1.77 -5.17
C GLN A 425 -33.23 -0.86 -5.36
N ARG A 426 -33.15 0.13 -6.26
CA ARG A 426 -34.30 0.95 -6.65
C ARG A 426 -35.27 0.22 -7.56
N THR A 427 -34.92 -0.99 -8.01
CA THR A 427 -35.73 -1.84 -8.88
C THR A 427 -36.34 -3.00 -8.07
N PRO A 428 -37.44 -3.61 -8.54
CA PRO A 428 -38.07 -4.75 -7.82
C PRO A 428 -37.26 -6.05 -7.88
N THR A 429 -36.07 -6.04 -8.49
CA THR A 429 -35.28 -7.24 -8.80
C THR A 429 -34.10 -7.36 -7.86
N THR A 430 -33.90 -8.56 -7.32
CA THR A 430 -32.85 -8.84 -6.32
C THR A 430 -31.48 -8.99 -6.97
N VAL A 431 -30.43 -8.53 -6.29
CA VAL A 431 -29.04 -8.89 -6.63
C VAL A 431 -28.72 -10.22 -5.97
N LEU A 432 -28.68 -11.30 -6.75
CA LEU A 432 -28.46 -12.67 -6.28
C LEU A 432 -27.08 -12.84 -5.62
N GLY A 433 -26.09 -12.11 -6.12
CA GLY A 433 -24.74 -12.13 -5.59
C GLY A 433 -23.74 -11.40 -6.47
N SER A 434 -22.48 -11.46 -6.06
CA SER A 434 -21.36 -10.85 -6.77
C SER A 434 -20.26 -11.88 -7.10
N ILE A 435 -19.54 -11.63 -8.19
CA ILE A 435 -18.46 -12.48 -8.69
C ILE A 435 -17.21 -11.63 -8.80
N LEU A 436 -16.14 -12.03 -8.09
CA LEU A 436 -14.84 -11.37 -8.20
C LEU A 436 -14.07 -11.94 -9.40
N ASN A 437 -13.95 -11.18 -10.48
CA ASN A 437 -13.33 -11.63 -11.73
C ASN A 437 -11.86 -11.19 -11.86
N MET A 438 -11.09 -11.91 -12.66
CA MET A 438 -9.67 -11.67 -12.97
C MET A 438 -8.75 -11.68 -11.75
N VAL A 439 -8.97 -12.62 -10.82
CA VAL A 439 -8.14 -12.76 -9.62
C VAL A 439 -6.77 -13.37 -9.97
N PRO A 440 -5.64 -12.78 -9.55
CA PRO A 440 -4.31 -13.31 -9.87
C PRO A 440 -4.07 -14.68 -9.23
N LEU A 441 -3.60 -15.66 -10.03
CA LEU A 441 -3.27 -17.02 -9.58
C LEU A 441 -2.19 -17.06 -8.49
N LYS A 442 -1.18 -16.17 -8.56
CA LYS A 442 -0.04 -16.12 -7.62
C LYS A 442 -0.37 -15.69 -6.18
N GLY A 443 -1.63 -15.32 -5.89
CA GLY A 443 -2.10 -15.01 -4.53
C GLY A 443 -3.02 -16.09 -3.93
N GLN A 444 -3.29 -17.17 -4.65
CA GLN A 444 -4.26 -18.18 -4.22
C GLN A 444 -3.74 -19.10 -3.10
N SER A 445 -2.42 -19.27 -2.96
CA SER A 445 -1.82 -20.19 -1.98
C SER A 445 -2.00 -19.77 -0.51
N GLU A 446 -2.03 -18.47 -0.21
CA GLU A 446 -1.99 -17.99 1.18
C GLU A 446 -3.40 -17.74 1.75
N TYR A 447 -4.39 -17.53 0.88
CA TYR A 447 -5.76 -17.21 1.27
C TYR A 447 -6.71 -18.42 1.27
N TYR A 448 -6.52 -19.39 0.35
CA TYR A 448 -7.28 -20.66 0.37
C TYR A 448 -6.80 -21.64 1.46
N GLY A 449 -5.53 -21.54 1.90
CA GLY A 449 -4.97 -22.44 2.91
C GLY A 449 -5.60 -22.30 4.30
N TYR A 450 -6.07 -21.10 4.67
CA TYR A 450 -6.68 -20.84 5.98
C TYR A 450 -8.15 -21.32 6.07
N GLU A 451 -8.87 -21.34 4.95
CA GLU A 451 -10.32 -21.61 4.94
C GLU A 451 -10.65 -23.12 4.89
N TYR A 452 -9.74 -23.93 4.32
CA TYR A 452 -9.84 -25.40 4.36
C TYR A 452 -9.58 -25.98 5.76
N VAL A 453 -8.80 -25.29 6.60
CA VAL A 453 -8.53 -25.70 7.99
C VAL A 453 -9.68 -25.27 8.92
N ALA A 454 -10.21 -24.06 8.75
CA ALA A 454 -11.30 -23.55 9.59
C ALA A 454 -12.63 -24.34 9.43
N SER A 455 -12.93 -24.81 8.21
CA SER A 455 -14.13 -25.63 7.94
C SER A 455 -14.02 -27.05 8.53
N ARG A 456 -12.81 -27.64 8.56
CA ARG A 456 -12.56 -28.94 9.21
C ARG A 456 -12.63 -28.88 10.73
N GLU A 457 -12.22 -27.78 11.35
CA GLU A 457 -12.33 -27.60 12.80
C GLU A 457 -13.76 -27.32 13.27
N ALA A 458 -14.56 -26.60 12.47
CA ALA A 458 -15.97 -26.38 12.73
C ALA A 458 -16.80 -27.68 12.66
N GLN A 459 -16.51 -28.57 11.69
CA GLN A 459 -17.16 -29.88 11.57
C GLN A 459 -16.75 -30.90 12.66
N ARG A 460 -15.60 -30.71 13.32
CA ARG A 460 -15.15 -31.57 14.43
C ARG A 460 -15.79 -31.24 15.78
N ARG A 461 -16.56 -30.15 15.90
CA ARG A 461 -17.23 -29.73 17.14
C ARG A 461 -18.75 -29.95 17.15
N LEU A 462 -19.22 -31.00 16.49
CA LEU A 462 -20.56 -31.53 16.79
C LEU A 462 -20.50 -32.31 18.12
N PRO A 463 -21.37 -32.02 19.11
CA PRO A 463 -21.33 -32.70 20.39
C PRO A 463 -21.69 -34.18 20.23
N LEU A 464 -20.74 -35.05 20.56
CA LEU A 464 -20.82 -36.53 20.56
C LEU A 464 -21.88 -37.12 21.51
N ARG A 465 -22.85 -36.35 22.00
CA ARG A 465 -23.92 -36.82 22.90
C ARG A 465 -25.15 -37.39 22.18
N LEU A 466 -25.21 -37.35 20.85
CA LEU A 466 -26.37 -37.85 20.08
C LEU A 466 -26.14 -39.19 19.34
N LEU A 467 -24.91 -39.70 19.25
CA LEU A 467 -24.62 -40.97 18.57
C LEU A 467 -24.72 -42.21 19.49
N GLY A 468 -24.84 -42.04 20.81
CA GLY A 468 -24.98 -43.14 21.76
C GLY A 468 -26.39 -43.74 21.86
N ARG A 469 -27.45 -42.98 21.53
CA ARG A 469 -28.85 -43.43 21.73
C ARG A 469 -29.49 -44.11 20.52
N LEU A 470 -28.89 -44.01 19.32
CA LEU A 470 -29.40 -44.68 18.12
C LEU A 470 -28.82 -46.10 17.91
N ARG A 471 -27.76 -46.48 18.64
CA ARG A 471 -27.21 -47.85 18.59
C ARG A 471 -27.88 -48.83 19.55
N GLN A 472 -28.55 -48.35 20.61
CA GLN A 472 -29.27 -49.23 21.54
C GLN A 472 -30.69 -49.61 21.05
N ARG A 473 -31.30 -48.84 20.15
CA ARG A 473 -32.63 -49.18 19.59
C ARG A 473 -32.59 -50.16 18.43
N ARG A 474 -31.43 -50.37 17.78
CA ARG A 474 -31.29 -51.34 16.67
C ARG A 474 -30.98 -52.76 17.15
N ARG A 475 -30.47 -52.94 18.37
CA ARG A 475 -30.23 -54.28 18.96
C ARG A 475 -31.46 -54.90 19.63
N SER A 476 -32.50 -54.11 19.94
CA SER A 476 -33.73 -54.64 20.56
C SER A 476 -34.82 -55.00 19.56
N ALA A 477 -34.59 -54.81 18.26
CA ALA A 477 -35.55 -55.13 17.19
C ALA A 477 -35.21 -56.44 16.45
N ASP A 478 -33.95 -56.89 16.49
CA ASP A 478 -33.54 -58.16 15.85
C ASP A 478 -33.81 -59.40 16.72
N ASP A 479 -34.08 -59.26 18.02
CA ASP A 479 -34.43 -60.38 18.92
C ASP A 479 -35.94 -60.71 18.94
N ALA A 480 -36.77 -60.04 18.13
CA ALA A 480 -38.23 -60.22 18.13
C ALA A 480 -38.83 -60.83 16.85
N VAL A 481 -38.00 -61.31 15.90
CA VAL A 481 -38.46 -62.03 14.71
C VAL A 481 -37.70 -63.36 14.60
N GLY A 482 -38.00 -64.24 15.55
CA GLY A 482 -37.41 -65.56 15.68
C GLY A 482 -38.31 -66.49 16.49
N THR A 483 -39.55 -66.64 16.03
CA THR A 483 -40.46 -67.76 16.36
C THR A 483 -41.24 -68.14 15.14
#